data_AF-A0A8C6ANC8-F1
#
_entry.id   AF-A0A8C6ANC8-F1
#
_cell.length_a   1.000
_cell.length_b   1.000
_cell.length_c   1.000
_cell.angle_alpha   90.00
_cell.angle_beta   90.00
_cell.angle_gamma   90.00
#
_symmetry.space_group_name_H-M   'P 1'
#
loop_
_entity.id
_entity.type
_entity.pdbx_description
1 polymer ?
#
loop_
_entity_poly.entity_id
_entity_poly.type
_entity_poly.pdbx_seq_one_letter_code
_entity_poly.pdbx_strand_id
1 'polypeptide(L)'
;MEDQREALRKIITTLAVKNEEIQSFIYSLKQMLLNVEANSAKVQEDLEAEFQSLFSLLEELKEGMLMKIKQDRASRAYELQNQLAACTRALESSEELLETANQTLQATDREDFPQAAKQIKDGVTMAPAFRLSLKAKVSDNMSHLMVDFAQERRMLQALTFLPVPSAPVIDLAESLVADNCVTLVWRMPDEDNKIDHYVLEYRRTNFEGPPRLKEDQPWMVIEGIQQTEYTLTGLKFDMKYMNFRVKACNKAVSGEFSEPVTLETPAFMFRLDASTSHQNLRVDDLSVEWDAMGGKVQDIKAREKDGKGRTASPVNSPARGTPSPKRMPSGRGGRDRFTAESYTVLGDTLIDGGEHYWEVRYEPDSKAFGLGVAYRSLGRFEQLGKTAASWCVYVNNWLQVSFTAKHANKAKVLDTPVPDCLGVHCDFHQGDPEPPLTSPATPVHRLSAQTPLTGAPVPLALHPRPPVLLQRPHQTASAHLQGQVHTAAAAGFHGEASSAARGESGRGVRAGFAAELSVSPPTPSPRCGVAAST
;
A
#
# COMPACT_ATOMS: atom_id res chain seq x y z
N MET A 1 1.17 -25.49 -68.07
CA MET A 1 0.28 -24.32 -68.29
C MET A 1 -0.49 -23.96 -67.03
N GLU A 2 -1.31 -24.85 -66.45
CA GLU A 2 -2.10 -24.51 -65.25
C GLU A 2 -1.22 -24.19 -64.04
N ASP A 3 -0.22 -25.02 -63.73
CA ASP A 3 0.71 -24.80 -62.61
C ASP A 3 1.48 -23.46 -62.71
N GLN A 4 1.83 -23.05 -63.94
CA GLN A 4 2.47 -21.76 -64.20
C GLN A 4 1.50 -20.59 -63.96
N ARG A 5 0.20 -20.75 -64.28
CA ARG A 5 -0.84 -19.77 -63.95
C ARG A 5 -1.06 -19.71 -62.43
N GLU A 6 -1.01 -20.83 -61.72
CA GLU A 6 -1.14 -20.86 -60.26
C GLU A 6 0.07 -20.23 -59.56
N ALA A 7 1.30 -20.55 -59.99
CA ALA A 7 2.51 -19.90 -59.48
C ALA A 7 2.47 -18.38 -59.70
N LEU A 8 2.03 -17.92 -60.88
CA LEU A 8 1.86 -16.49 -61.16
C LEU A 8 0.79 -15.85 -60.28
N ARG A 9 -0.35 -16.52 -60.03
CA ARG A 9 -1.38 -16.06 -59.08
C ARG A 9 -0.80 -15.88 -57.67
N LYS A 10 -0.02 -16.84 -57.16
CA LYS A 10 0.64 -16.76 -55.84
C LYS A 10 1.59 -15.57 -55.75
N ILE A 11 2.42 -15.35 -56.78
CA ILE A 11 3.32 -14.18 -56.86
C ILE A 11 2.51 -12.87 -56.84
N ILE A 12 1.43 -12.77 -57.62
CA ILE A 12 0.55 -11.58 -57.65
C ILE A 12 -0.04 -11.32 -56.25
N THR A 13 -0.55 -12.35 -55.56
CA THR A 13 -1.09 -12.19 -54.20
C THR A 13 -0.02 -11.74 -53.21
N THR A 14 1.18 -12.31 -53.24
CA THR A 14 2.29 -11.90 -52.36
C THR A 14 2.71 -10.45 -52.62
N LEU A 15 2.78 -10.03 -53.89
CA LEU A 15 3.07 -8.64 -54.25
C LEU A 15 1.96 -7.68 -53.83
N ALA A 16 0.68 -8.07 -53.92
CA ALA A 16 -0.44 -7.28 -53.45
C ALA A 16 -0.36 -7.01 -51.93
N VAL A 17 -0.16 -8.07 -51.13
CA VAL A 17 0.00 -7.94 -49.66
C VAL A 17 1.22 -7.07 -49.33
N LYS A 18 2.35 -7.25 -50.02
CA LYS A 18 3.54 -6.41 -49.79
C LYS A 18 3.33 -4.96 -50.20
N ASN A 19 2.56 -4.68 -51.24
CA ASN A 19 2.18 -3.32 -51.60
C ASN A 19 1.26 -2.69 -50.54
N GLU A 20 0.31 -3.44 -49.96
CA GLU A 20 -0.54 -2.95 -48.86
C GLU A 20 0.27 -2.65 -47.59
N GLU A 21 1.20 -3.54 -47.20
CA GLU A 21 2.15 -3.29 -46.10
C GLU A 21 2.98 -2.02 -46.34
N ILE A 22 3.52 -1.84 -47.56
CA ILE A 22 4.30 -0.66 -47.93
C ILE A 22 3.46 0.62 -47.90
N GLN A 23 2.21 0.59 -48.39
CA GLN A 23 1.32 1.76 -48.32
C GLN A 23 0.96 2.12 -46.87
N SER A 24 0.71 1.12 -46.01
CA SER A 24 0.50 1.31 -44.57
C SER A 24 1.73 1.95 -43.90
N PHE A 25 2.93 1.44 -44.22
CA PHE A 25 4.18 2.00 -43.69
C PHE A 25 4.45 3.43 -44.19
N ILE A 26 4.19 3.73 -45.47
CA ILE A 26 4.27 5.09 -46.01
C ILE A 26 3.30 6.04 -45.29
N TYR A 27 2.08 5.59 -44.97
CA TYR A 27 1.14 6.39 -44.19
C TYR A 27 1.66 6.62 -42.76
N SER A 28 2.19 5.59 -42.09
CA SER A 28 2.81 5.70 -40.77
C SER A 28 3.97 6.69 -40.75
N LEU A 29 4.87 6.64 -41.74
CA LEU A 29 5.98 7.59 -41.88
C LEU A 29 5.50 9.03 -42.11
N LYS A 30 4.44 9.24 -42.90
CA LYS A 30 3.85 10.58 -43.08
C LYS A 30 3.27 11.14 -41.79
N GLN A 31 2.60 10.31 -40.98
CA GLN A 31 2.11 10.73 -39.67
C GLN A 31 3.26 11.01 -38.69
N MET A 32 4.32 10.19 -38.72
CA MET A 32 5.52 10.43 -37.90
C MET A 32 6.20 11.76 -38.26
N LEU A 33 6.26 12.13 -39.54
CA LEU A 33 6.80 13.41 -39.98
C LEU A 33 5.99 14.60 -39.44
N LEU A 34 4.66 14.57 -39.57
CA LEU A 34 3.77 15.60 -39.02
C LEU A 34 3.89 15.71 -37.50
N ASN A 35 4.05 14.57 -36.80
CA ASN A 35 4.25 14.55 -35.36
C ASN A 35 5.62 15.16 -34.97
N VAL A 36 6.68 14.93 -35.73
CA VAL A 36 8.00 15.56 -35.51
C VAL A 36 7.91 17.07 -35.71
N GLU A 37 7.24 17.53 -36.77
CA GLU A 37 7.01 18.97 -37.01
C GLU A 37 6.25 19.61 -35.83
N ALA A 38 5.11 19.05 -35.42
CA ALA A 38 4.30 19.54 -34.30
C ALA A 38 5.06 19.52 -32.96
N ASN A 39 5.78 18.43 -32.66
CA ASN A 39 6.58 18.32 -31.43
C ASN A 39 7.74 19.32 -31.43
N SER A 40 8.39 19.56 -32.58
CA SER A 40 9.49 20.53 -32.67
C SER A 40 9.02 21.97 -32.46
N ALA A 41 7.86 22.34 -33.03
CA ALA A 41 7.24 23.64 -32.80
C ALA A 41 6.86 23.83 -31.32
N LYS A 42 6.32 22.80 -30.67
CA LYS A 42 5.99 22.84 -29.24
C LYS A 42 7.25 23.01 -28.37
N VAL A 43 8.30 22.22 -28.59
CA VAL A 43 9.56 22.33 -27.83
C VAL A 43 10.22 23.71 -28.02
N GLN A 44 10.05 24.33 -29.19
CA GLN A 44 10.49 25.70 -29.43
C GLN A 44 9.66 26.73 -28.63
N GLU A 45 8.33 26.57 -28.57
CA GLU A 45 7.43 27.43 -27.77
C GLU A 45 7.72 27.30 -26.26
N ASP A 46 7.85 26.07 -25.76
CA ASP A 46 8.19 25.77 -24.36
C ASP A 46 9.55 26.39 -23.98
N LEU A 47 10.55 26.34 -24.86
CA LEU A 47 11.87 26.94 -24.65
C LEU A 47 11.83 28.47 -24.59
N GLU A 48 11.09 29.11 -25.49
CA GLU A 48 10.92 30.57 -25.51
C GLU A 48 10.19 31.05 -24.25
N ALA A 49 9.18 30.30 -23.78
CA ALA A 49 8.44 30.61 -22.56
C ALA A 49 9.35 30.59 -21.30
N GLU A 50 10.23 29.59 -21.17
CA GLU A 50 11.21 29.52 -20.08
C GLU A 50 12.22 30.68 -20.11
N PHE A 51 12.73 31.04 -21.30
CA PHE A 51 13.58 32.22 -21.44
C PHE A 51 12.85 33.53 -21.13
N GLN A 52 11.59 33.68 -21.56
CA GLN A 52 10.78 34.86 -21.26
C GLN A 52 10.48 35.00 -19.76
N SER A 53 10.28 33.88 -19.05
CA SER A 53 10.17 33.84 -17.58
C SER A 53 11.46 34.36 -16.92
N LEU A 54 12.62 33.85 -17.34
CA LEU A 54 13.92 34.28 -16.85
C LEU A 54 14.21 35.77 -17.14
N PHE A 55 13.88 36.27 -18.34
CA PHE A 55 14.04 37.70 -18.67
C PHE A 55 13.17 38.60 -17.80
N SER A 56 11.94 38.17 -17.49
CA SER A 56 11.02 38.93 -16.64
C SER A 56 11.58 39.08 -15.22
N LEU A 57 12.12 38.01 -14.66
CA LEU A 57 12.75 38.01 -13.34
C LEU A 57 14.04 38.84 -13.30
N LEU A 58 14.84 38.83 -14.37
CA LEU A 58 16.04 39.67 -14.48
C LEU A 58 15.71 41.17 -14.61
N GLU A 59 14.65 41.53 -15.33
CA GLU A 59 14.16 42.91 -15.39
C GLU A 59 13.59 43.38 -14.05
N GLU A 60 12.78 42.57 -13.35
CA GLU A 60 12.28 42.90 -12.00
C GLU A 60 13.44 43.14 -11.01
N LEU A 61 14.46 42.26 -11.03
CA LEU A 61 15.66 42.40 -10.20
C LEU A 61 16.43 43.71 -10.50
N LYS A 62 16.59 44.03 -11.80
CA LYS A 62 17.22 45.26 -12.29
C LYS A 62 16.43 46.50 -11.87
N GLU A 63 15.10 46.49 -11.99
CA GLU A 63 14.25 47.59 -11.54
C GLU A 63 14.36 47.79 -10.02
N GLY A 64 14.29 46.72 -9.23
CA GLY A 64 14.47 46.77 -7.77
C GLY A 64 15.81 47.37 -7.35
N MET A 65 16.91 46.95 -7.98
CA MET A 65 18.24 47.54 -7.76
C MET A 65 18.31 49.02 -8.14
N LEU A 66 17.73 49.40 -9.30
CA LEU A 66 17.67 50.80 -9.74
C LEU A 66 16.84 51.67 -8.80
N MET A 67 15.73 51.17 -8.26
CA MET A 67 14.94 51.90 -7.27
C MET A 67 15.73 52.12 -5.97
N LYS A 68 16.47 51.11 -5.49
CA LYS A 68 17.34 51.25 -4.31
C LYS A 68 18.43 52.32 -4.51
N ILE A 69 19.07 52.37 -5.68
CA ILE A 69 20.05 53.41 -6.04
C ILE A 69 19.39 54.80 -6.09
N LYS A 70 18.21 54.92 -6.72
CA LYS A 70 17.46 56.18 -6.77
C LYS A 70 17.07 56.67 -5.37
N GLN A 71 16.65 55.78 -4.48
CA GLN A 71 16.24 56.10 -3.11
C GLN A 71 17.42 56.57 -2.25
N ASP A 72 18.56 55.87 -2.27
CA ASP A 72 19.77 56.26 -1.54
C ASP A 72 20.33 57.60 -2.06
N ARG A 73 20.33 57.80 -3.39
CA ARG A 73 20.67 59.09 -4.00
C ARG A 73 19.75 60.21 -3.51
N ALA A 74 18.43 60.00 -3.52
CA ALA A 74 17.45 61.00 -3.12
C ALA A 74 17.58 61.35 -1.63
N SER A 75 17.75 60.36 -0.76
CA SER A 75 17.94 60.55 0.69
C SER A 75 19.19 61.38 1.00
N ARG A 76 20.34 61.06 0.37
CA ARG A 76 21.59 61.81 0.56
C ARG A 76 21.50 63.22 -0.01
N ALA A 77 20.95 63.38 -1.20
CA ALA A 77 20.76 64.69 -1.82
C ALA A 77 19.87 65.60 -0.95
N TYR A 78 18.80 65.05 -0.37
CA TYR A 78 17.92 65.76 0.56
C TYR A 78 18.64 66.21 1.83
N GLU A 79 19.42 65.32 2.49
CA GLU A 79 20.14 65.70 3.71
C GLU A 79 21.25 66.74 3.45
N LEU A 80 21.95 66.62 2.31
CA LEU A 80 22.94 67.61 1.88
C LEU A 80 22.29 68.97 1.54
N GLN A 81 21.16 68.98 0.85
CA GLN A 81 20.40 70.21 0.55
C GLN A 81 19.89 70.89 1.83
N ASN A 82 19.38 70.11 2.79
CA ASN A 82 18.96 70.62 4.10
C ASN A 82 20.14 71.23 4.88
N GLN A 83 21.30 70.55 4.89
CA GLN A 83 22.50 71.08 5.54
C GLN A 83 23.01 72.35 4.85
N LEU A 84 23.02 72.38 3.51
CA LEU A 84 23.40 73.56 2.73
C LEU A 84 22.48 74.75 3.04
N ALA A 85 21.16 74.57 3.00
CA ALA A 85 20.19 75.61 3.33
C ALA A 85 20.24 76.08 4.80
N ALA A 86 20.73 75.24 5.72
CA ALA A 86 21.01 75.65 7.10
C ALA A 86 22.30 76.48 7.20
N CYS A 87 23.36 76.09 6.47
CA CYS A 87 24.63 76.82 6.43
C CYS A 87 24.47 78.19 5.75
N THR A 88 23.75 78.27 4.62
CA THR A 88 23.50 79.53 3.91
C THR A 88 22.77 80.54 4.80
N ARG A 89 21.65 80.17 5.43
CA ARG A 89 20.89 81.08 6.32
C ARG A 89 21.69 81.55 7.54
N ALA A 90 22.56 80.69 8.07
CA ALA A 90 23.43 81.07 9.19
C ALA A 90 24.60 81.96 8.76
N LEU A 91 25.09 81.80 7.53
CA LEU A 91 26.08 82.68 6.92
C LEU A 91 25.48 84.07 6.66
N GLU A 92 24.33 84.15 5.99
CA GLU A 92 23.57 85.39 5.75
C GLU A 92 23.35 86.16 7.06
N SER A 93 22.82 85.51 8.10
CA SER A 93 22.63 86.10 9.44
C SER A 93 23.94 86.54 10.11
N SER A 94 25.06 85.88 9.83
CA SER A 94 26.38 86.28 10.35
C SER A 94 26.99 87.43 9.57
N GLU A 95 26.71 87.55 8.28
CA GLU A 95 27.14 88.65 7.41
C GLU A 95 26.39 89.94 7.77
N GLU A 96 25.07 89.87 7.99
CA GLU A 96 24.25 91.00 8.48
C GLU A 96 24.75 91.55 9.82
N LEU A 97 25.08 90.66 10.78
CA LEU A 97 25.65 91.05 12.08
C LEU A 97 27.04 91.68 11.93
N LEU A 98 27.87 91.15 11.03
CA LEU A 98 29.20 91.70 10.73
C LEU A 98 29.11 93.08 10.09
N GLU A 99 28.18 93.28 9.14
CA GLU A 99 27.94 94.58 8.52
C GLU A 99 27.43 95.59 9.55
N THR A 100 26.43 95.23 10.36
CA THR A 100 25.90 96.07 11.44
C THR A 100 26.99 96.50 12.43
N ALA A 101 27.90 95.59 12.78
CA ALA A 101 29.05 95.88 13.64
C ALA A 101 30.04 96.86 12.97
N ASN A 102 30.35 96.67 11.69
CA ASN A 102 31.22 97.56 10.93
C ASN A 102 30.62 98.97 10.77
N GLN A 103 29.32 99.08 10.50
CA GLN A 103 28.62 100.36 10.43
C GLN A 103 28.63 101.07 11.79
N THR A 104 28.36 100.34 12.89
CA THR A 104 28.40 100.88 14.26
C THR A 104 29.80 101.38 14.67
N LEU A 105 30.86 100.72 14.20
CA LEU A 105 32.26 101.17 14.39
C LEU A 105 32.63 102.43 13.58
N GLN A 106 31.90 102.75 12.51
CA GLN A 106 32.12 103.92 11.67
C GLN A 106 31.25 105.13 12.06
N ALA A 107 30.19 104.92 12.86
CA ALA A 107 29.34 105.99 13.36
C ALA A 107 30.09 106.86 14.39
N THR A 108 29.92 108.19 14.30
CA THR A 108 30.75 109.15 15.07
C THR A 108 30.16 109.51 16.45
N ASP A 109 28.90 109.17 16.72
CA ASP A 109 28.19 109.55 17.94
C ASP A 109 28.55 108.65 19.14
N ARG A 110 29.01 109.29 20.22
CA ARG A 110 29.58 108.60 21.39
C ARG A 110 28.58 108.15 22.46
N GLU A 111 27.37 108.69 22.47
CA GLU A 111 26.39 108.48 23.56
C GLU A 111 25.73 107.08 23.47
N ASP A 112 25.28 106.66 22.27
CA ASP A 112 24.54 105.39 22.07
C ASP A 112 25.42 104.16 21.78
N PHE A 113 26.70 104.38 21.42
CA PHE A 113 27.63 103.31 21.03
C PHE A 113 27.71 102.13 22.03
N PRO A 114 27.77 102.34 23.37
CA PRO A 114 27.83 101.22 24.32
C PRO A 114 26.59 100.32 24.28
N GLN A 115 25.41 100.90 24.00
CA GLN A 115 24.14 100.18 23.94
C GLN A 115 24.01 99.41 22.62
N ALA A 116 24.46 99.99 21.49
CA ALA A 116 24.53 99.29 20.20
C ALA A 116 25.54 98.13 20.24
N ALA A 117 26.74 98.36 20.79
CA ALA A 117 27.76 97.33 20.97
C ALA A 117 27.29 96.15 21.84
N LYS A 118 26.47 96.43 22.87
CA LYS A 118 25.82 95.39 23.68
C LYS A 118 24.83 94.55 22.85
N GLN A 119 23.97 95.17 22.05
CA GLN A 119 23.01 94.46 21.21
C GLN A 119 23.71 93.55 20.19
N ILE A 120 24.77 94.04 19.55
CA ILE A 120 25.60 93.24 18.63
C ILE A 120 26.23 92.05 19.37
N LYS A 121 26.81 92.25 20.55
CA LYS A 121 27.39 91.18 21.38
C LYS A 121 26.37 90.11 21.74
N ASP A 122 25.18 90.52 22.17
CA ASP A 122 24.10 89.59 22.54
C ASP A 122 23.58 88.83 21.29
N GLY A 123 23.48 89.51 20.14
CA GLY A 123 23.16 88.91 18.84
C GLY A 123 24.19 87.88 18.37
N VAL A 124 25.48 88.21 18.41
CA VAL A 124 26.59 87.29 18.09
C VAL A 124 26.58 86.06 19.01
N THR A 125 26.33 86.23 20.31
CA THR A 125 26.26 85.13 21.29
C THR A 125 25.12 84.14 20.98
N MET A 126 24.05 84.61 20.33
CA MET A 126 22.88 83.82 19.95
C MET A 126 22.86 83.43 18.47
N ALA A 127 23.83 83.86 17.66
CA ALA A 127 23.82 83.68 16.22
C ALA A 127 23.93 82.18 15.83
N PRO A 128 23.12 81.68 14.87
CA PRO A 128 23.11 80.26 14.49
C PRO A 128 24.47 79.73 14.02
N ALA A 129 25.28 80.59 13.38
CA ALA A 129 26.58 80.23 12.82
C ALA A 129 27.53 79.57 13.84
N PHE A 130 27.58 80.05 15.08
CA PHE A 130 28.47 79.51 16.12
C PHE A 130 28.00 78.17 16.72
N ARG A 131 26.81 77.69 16.33
CA ARG A 131 26.24 76.41 16.77
C ARG A 131 26.14 75.37 15.64
N LEU A 132 26.54 75.72 14.42
CA LEU A 132 26.54 74.79 13.28
C LEU A 132 27.76 73.87 13.27
N SER A 133 27.54 72.64 12.80
CA SER A 133 28.62 71.71 12.46
C SER A 133 29.00 71.87 10.98
N LEU A 134 30.28 72.15 10.72
CA LEU A 134 30.85 72.26 9.38
C LEU A 134 31.32 70.92 8.79
N LYS A 135 30.93 69.79 9.39
CA LYS A 135 31.14 68.45 8.81
C LYS A 135 29.88 68.00 8.06
N ALA A 136 30.05 67.50 6.84
CA ALA A 136 28.96 66.90 6.06
C ALA A 136 28.32 65.76 6.86
N LYS A 137 26.99 65.76 6.96
CA LYS A 137 26.23 64.74 7.70
C LYS A 137 26.18 63.37 7.02
N VAL A 138 26.35 63.35 5.69
CA VAL A 138 26.34 62.14 4.85
C VAL A 138 27.49 62.18 3.85
N SER A 139 27.98 61.01 3.44
CA SER A 139 29.00 60.87 2.40
C SER A 139 28.36 60.63 1.03
N ASP A 140 29.05 61.11 0.00
CA ASP A 140 28.85 60.86 -1.43
C ASP A 140 29.18 59.41 -1.87
N ASN A 141 29.90 58.62 -1.08
CA ASN A 141 30.34 57.28 -1.45
C ASN A 141 29.17 56.28 -1.60
N MET A 142 28.84 55.89 -2.82
CA MET A 142 27.79 54.90 -3.13
C MET A 142 28.32 53.48 -3.43
N SER A 143 29.62 53.20 -3.26
CA SER A 143 30.25 51.91 -3.64
C SER A 143 29.63 50.65 -3.02
N HIS A 144 28.97 50.76 -1.87
CA HIS A 144 28.18 49.67 -1.25
C HIS A 144 26.99 49.16 -2.09
N LEU A 145 26.67 49.82 -3.21
CA LEU A 145 25.65 49.40 -4.19
C LEU A 145 26.28 48.79 -5.46
N MET A 146 27.60 48.56 -5.50
CA MET A 146 28.26 47.84 -6.60
C MET A 146 27.83 46.37 -6.61
N VAL A 147 27.70 45.79 -7.81
CA VAL A 147 27.25 44.42 -8.02
C VAL A 147 28.22 43.72 -8.97
N ASP A 148 28.52 42.44 -8.69
CA ASP A 148 29.22 41.54 -9.62
C ASP A 148 28.32 40.35 -9.95
N PHE A 149 28.03 40.17 -11.23
CA PHE A 149 27.22 39.05 -11.75
C PHE A 149 28.09 37.88 -12.28
N ALA A 150 29.30 37.69 -11.77
CA ALA A 150 30.23 36.66 -12.25
C ALA A 150 29.76 35.22 -11.97
N GLN A 151 28.96 34.99 -10.92
CA GLN A 151 28.42 33.67 -10.60
C GLN A 151 27.20 33.34 -11.47
N GLU A 152 26.28 34.30 -11.59
CA GLU A 152 25.04 34.23 -12.36
C GLU A 152 25.37 33.99 -13.83
N ARG A 153 26.33 34.71 -14.40
CA ARG A 153 26.82 34.46 -15.77
C ARG A 153 27.33 33.04 -15.96
N ARG A 154 28.03 32.45 -14.99
CA ARG A 154 28.50 31.05 -15.04
C ARG A 154 27.33 30.06 -14.94
N MET A 155 26.32 30.33 -14.11
CA MET A 155 25.12 29.50 -14.03
C MET A 155 24.32 29.53 -15.34
N LEU A 156 24.14 30.72 -15.94
CA LEU A 156 23.48 30.89 -17.23
C LEU A 156 24.25 30.22 -18.39
N GLN A 157 25.58 30.26 -18.37
CA GLN A 157 26.42 29.55 -19.35
C GLN A 157 26.42 28.02 -19.19
N ALA A 158 26.00 27.51 -18.02
CA ALA A 158 25.88 26.08 -17.74
C ALA A 158 24.48 25.52 -18.06
N LEU A 159 23.55 26.33 -18.59
CA LEU A 159 22.24 25.87 -19.02
C LEU A 159 22.36 24.96 -20.25
N THR A 160 21.82 23.75 -20.13
CA THR A 160 21.71 22.75 -21.20
C THR A 160 20.31 22.17 -21.21
N PHE A 161 19.91 21.56 -22.32
CA PHE A 161 18.74 20.67 -22.34
C PHE A 161 18.87 19.58 -21.27
N LEU A 162 17.73 19.09 -20.77
CA LEU A 162 17.69 17.96 -19.84
C LEU A 162 18.10 16.68 -20.59
N PRO A 163 19.04 15.87 -20.05
CA PRO A 163 19.39 14.58 -20.65
C PRO A 163 18.19 13.62 -20.57
N VAL A 164 18.13 12.61 -21.44
CA VAL A 164 17.17 11.51 -21.26
C VAL A 164 17.59 10.73 -20.01
N PRO A 165 16.70 10.51 -19.00
CA PRO A 165 17.07 9.75 -17.82
C PRO A 165 17.48 8.31 -18.16
N SER A 166 18.54 7.82 -17.51
CA SER A 166 18.95 6.41 -17.58
C SER A 166 17.83 5.48 -17.11
N ALA A 167 17.74 4.26 -17.65
CA ALA A 167 16.79 3.26 -17.17
C ALA A 167 17.10 2.89 -15.70
N PRO A 168 16.11 2.95 -14.77
CA PRO A 168 16.32 2.50 -13.39
C PRO A 168 16.58 0.99 -13.31
N VAL A 169 17.19 0.55 -12.22
CA VAL A 169 17.43 -0.87 -11.93
C VAL A 169 16.64 -1.27 -10.69
N ILE A 170 15.69 -2.19 -10.85
CA ILE A 170 14.90 -2.74 -9.72
C ILE A 170 15.82 -3.62 -8.87
N ASP A 171 15.88 -3.36 -7.57
CA ASP A 171 16.65 -4.13 -6.61
C ASP A 171 15.80 -5.24 -6.01
N LEU A 172 16.01 -6.45 -6.51
CA LEU A 172 15.28 -7.64 -6.09
C LEU A 172 15.64 -8.13 -4.68
N ALA A 173 16.75 -7.66 -4.09
CA ALA A 173 17.13 -8.05 -2.72
C ALA A 173 16.36 -7.25 -1.67
N GLU A 174 16.07 -5.98 -1.96
CA GLU A 174 15.33 -5.06 -1.08
C GLU A 174 13.82 -5.02 -1.40
N SER A 175 13.39 -5.60 -2.52
CA SER A 175 11.97 -5.75 -2.88
C SER A 175 11.31 -6.91 -2.13
N LEU A 176 10.06 -6.72 -1.68
CA LEU A 176 9.31 -7.65 -0.82
C LEU A 176 7.92 -7.96 -1.37
N VAL A 177 7.49 -9.22 -1.23
CA VAL A 177 6.11 -9.65 -1.47
C VAL A 177 5.55 -10.28 -0.19
N ALA A 178 4.57 -9.62 0.44
CA ALA A 178 3.95 -10.05 1.69
C ALA A 178 2.55 -9.43 1.83
N ASP A 179 1.64 -10.04 2.59
CA ASP A 179 0.36 -9.44 3.01
C ASP A 179 -0.50 -8.79 1.91
N ASN A 180 -0.64 -9.46 0.75
CA ASN A 180 -1.33 -8.91 -0.44
C ASN A 180 -0.72 -7.57 -0.94
N CYS A 181 0.54 -7.33 -0.62
CA CYS A 181 1.31 -6.16 -1.00
C CYS A 181 2.59 -6.56 -1.74
N VAL A 182 3.07 -5.66 -2.59
CA VAL A 182 4.38 -5.78 -3.26
C VAL A 182 5.11 -4.46 -3.09
N THR A 183 6.19 -4.47 -2.32
CA THR A 183 7.13 -3.36 -2.18
C THR A 183 8.25 -3.55 -3.20
N LEU A 184 8.39 -2.59 -4.12
CA LEU A 184 9.49 -2.54 -5.06
C LEU A 184 10.45 -1.45 -4.65
N VAL A 185 11.74 -1.77 -4.68
CA VAL A 185 12.84 -0.81 -4.51
C VAL A 185 13.63 -0.79 -5.82
N TRP A 186 14.09 0.38 -6.25
CA TRP A 186 14.98 0.54 -7.40
C TRP A 186 16.08 1.55 -7.10
N ARG A 187 17.05 1.63 -8.00
CA ARG A 187 18.15 2.60 -7.95
C ARG A 187 18.52 3.09 -9.34
N MET A 188 19.04 4.30 -9.42
CA MET A 188 19.58 4.84 -10.67
C MET A 188 21.01 4.31 -10.88
N PRO A 189 21.42 4.01 -12.13
CA PRO A 189 22.82 3.67 -12.42
C PRO A 189 23.78 4.84 -12.17
N ASP A 190 23.29 6.05 -12.46
CA ASP A 190 24.01 7.32 -12.33
C ASP A 190 23.22 8.26 -11.40
N GLU A 191 23.93 9.09 -10.63
CA GLU A 191 23.33 10.11 -9.76
C GLU A 191 22.76 11.28 -10.60
N ASP A 192 21.55 11.10 -11.15
CA ASP A 192 20.82 12.14 -11.89
C ASP A 192 19.90 12.95 -10.97
N ASN A 193 20.32 14.17 -10.63
CA ASN A 193 19.55 15.12 -9.82
C ASN A 193 18.43 15.84 -10.59
N LYS A 194 18.16 15.47 -11.84
CA LYS A 194 17.14 16.08 -12.71
C LYS A 194 15.87 15.23 -12.85
N ILE A 195 15.80 14.08 -12.18
CA ILE A 195 14.59 13.25 -12.14
C ILE A 195 13.48 14.00 -11.38
N ASP A 196 12.30 14.04 -11.98
CA ASP A 196 11.09 14.71 -11.48
C ASP A 196 10.16 13.69 -10.80
N HIS A 197 9.97 12.53 -11.42
CA HIS A 197 9.20 11.41 -10.89
C HIS A 197 9.55 10.08 -11.60
N TYR A 198 9.01 8.97 -11.09
CA TYR A 198 9.04 7.65 -11.71
C TYR A 198 7.64 7.22 -12.13
N VAL A 199 7.60 6.36 -13.16
CA VAL A 199 6.40 5.65 -13.60
C VAL A 199 6.63 4.16 -13.45
N LEU A 200 5.85 3.51 -12.60
CA LEU A 200 5.82 2.07 -12.38
C LEU A 200 4.71 1.45 -13.22
N GLU A 201 5.05 0.44 -14.01
CA GLU A 201 4.08 -0.42 -14.66
C GLU A 201 4.13 -1.84 -14.09
N TYR A 202 2.96 -2.44 -13.92
CA TYR A 202 2.83 -3.82 -13.46
C TYR A 202 1.74 -4.60 -14.19
N ARG A 203 1.89 -5.92 -14.31
CA ARG A 203 0.84 -6.82 -14.82
C ARG A 203 0.90 -8.21 -14.17
N ARG A 204 -0.24 -8.88 -14.07
CA ARG A 204 -0.37 -10.22 -13.49
C ARG A 204 -0.18 -11.28 -14.59
N THR A 205 0.47 -12.40 -14.27
CA THR A 205 0.62 -13.53 -15.20
C THR A 205 0.80 -14.86 -14.46
N ASN A 206 0.48 -15.97 -15.14
CA ASN A 206 0.75 -17.32 -14.66
C ASN A 206 2.06 -17.89 -15.23
N PHE A 207 2.84 -17.09 -15.93
CA PHE A 207 4.09 -17.49 -16.55
C PHE A 207 5.30 -16.87 -15.84
N GLU A 208 6.27 -17.72 -15.51
CA GLU A 208 7.55 -17.29 -14.97
C GLU A 208 8.43 -16.67 -16.08
N GLY A 209 9.24 -15.69 -15.70
CA GLY A 209 10.18 -15.02 -16.59
C GLY A 209 9.55 -13.89 -17.43
N PRO A 210 10.32 -13.35 -18.40
CA PRO A 210 10.06 -12.03 -18.96
C PRO A 210 8.71 -11.90 -19.70
N PRO A 211 8.14 -10.68 -19.73
CA PRO A 211 6.91 -10.35 -20.44
C PRO A 211 6.80 -10.94 -21.85
N ARG A 212 5.85 -11.88 -22.04
CA ARG A 212 5.55 -12.46 -23.35
C ARG A 212 4.88 -11.43 -24.26
N LEU A 213 5.19 -11.47 -25.56
CA LEU A 213 4.58 -10.58 -26.59
C LEU A 213 3.08 -10.84 -26.84
N LYS A 214 2.56 -12.01 -26.44
CA LYS A 214 1.15 -12.40 -26.58
C LYS A 214 0.55 -12.70 -25.20
N GLU A 215 0.36 -11.66 -24.40
CA GLU A 215 -0.49 -11.69 -23.21
C GLU A 215 -1.60 -10.65 -23.38
N ASP A 216 -2.85 -11.06 -23.14
CA ASP A 216 -4.04 -10.20 -23.28
C ASP A 216 -4.18 -9.18 -22.13
N GLN A 217 -3.37 -9.29 -21.07
CA GLN A 217 -3.46 -8.37 -19.93
C GLN A 217 -2.71 -7.07 -20.19
N PRO A 218 -3.37 -5.90 -20.02
CA PRO A 218 -2.71 -4.62 -20.10
C PRO A 218 -1.74 -4.43 -18.93
N TRP A 219 -0.76 -3.56 -19.13
CA TRP A 219 0.02 -3.00 -18.03
C TRP A 219 -0.86 -2.01 -17.25
N MET A 220 -0.92 -2.18 -15.94
CA MET A 220 -1.42 -1.19 -15.00
C MET A 220 -0.31 -0.17 -14.74
N VAL A 221 -0.65 1.12 -14.71
CA VAL A 221 0.31 2.22 -14.62
C VAL A 221 0.12 3.01 -13.32
N ILE A 222 1.22 3.36 -12.67
CA ILE A 222 1.28 4.30 -11.54
C ILE A 222 2.31 5.36 -11.85
N GLU A 223 1.90 6.63 -11.80
CA GLU A 223 2.73 7.79 -12.15
C GLU A 223 2.94 8.70 -10.94
N GLY A 224 3.93 9.61 -11.03
CA GLY A 224 4.17 10.63 -10.00
C GLY A 224 4.87 10.13 -8.74
N ILE A 225 5.50 8.95 -8.78
CA ILE A 225 6.28 8.42 -7.64
C ILE A 225 7.56 9.24 -7.50
N GLN A 226 7.83 9.81 -6.32
CA GLN A 226 9.02 10.66 -6.09
C GLN A 226 10.19 9.90 -5.46
N GLN A 227 9.89 8.84 -4.71
CA GLN A 227 10.86 7.98 -4.06
C GLN A 227 11.39 6.93 -5.04
N THR A 228 12.51 6.30 -4.69
CA THR A 228 13.04 5.11 -5.40
C THR A 228 12.47 3.80 -4.86
N GLU A 229 11.31 3.87 -4.18
CA GLU A 229 10.56 2.74 -3.66
C GLU A 229 9.06 2.99 -3.82
N TYR A 230 8.27 1.92 -3.96
CA TYR A 230 6.81 2.00 -3.96
C TYR A 230 6.18 0.70 -3.47
N THR A 231 5.15 0.81 -2.63
CA THR A 231 4.38 -0.34 -2.15
C THR A 231 2.99 -0.36 -2.78
N LEU A 232 2.74 -1.36 -3.62
CA LEU A 232 1.42 -1.73 -4.10
C LEU A 232 0.67 -2.45 -2.96
N THR A 233 -0.52 -1.99 -2.60
CA THR A 233 -1.33 -2.56 -1.50
C THR A 233 -2.68 -3.10 -2.00
N GLY A 234 -3.22 -4.11 -1.32
CA GLY A 234 -4.57 -4.63 -1.62
C GLY A 234 -4.64 -5.39 -2.95
N LEU A 235 -3.52 -5.97 -3.39
CA LEU A 235 -3.44 -6.77 -4.60
C LEU A 235 -4.22 -8.06 -4.43
N LYS A 236 -4.91 -8.46 -5.50
CA LYS A 236 -5.40 -9.84 -5.62
C LYS A 236 -4.31 -10.66 -6.26
N PHE A 237 -3.68 -11.54 -5.49
CA PHE A 237 -2.80 -12.58 -6.02
C PHE A 237 -3.67 -13.68 -6.67
N ASP A 238 -4.39 -13.35 -7.74
CA ASP A 238 -5.20 -14.31 -8.51
C ASP A 238 -4.39 -15.04 -9.60
N MET A 239 -3.09 -14.74 -9.69
CA MET A 239 -2.10 -15.38 -10.55
C MET A 239 -0.82 -15.67 -9.78
N LYS A 240 0.01 -16.60 -10.27
CA LYS A 240 1.24 -17.03 -9.59
C LYS A 240 2.37 -15.99 -9.63
N TYR A 241 2.38 -15.10 -10.62
CA TYR A 241 3.44 -14.11 -10.79
C TYR A 241 2.91 -12.73 -11.15
N MET A 242 3.73 -11.72 -10.88
CA MET A 242 3.56 -10.36 -11.39
C MET A 242 4.84 -9.89 -12.07
N ASN A 243 4.69 -9.24 -13.23
CA ASN A 243 5.78 -8.55 -13.91
C ASN A 243 5.75 -7.07 -13.55
N PHE A 244 6.93 -6.48 -13.37
CA PHE A 244 7.14 -5.08 -13.00
C PHE A 244 8.21 -4.46 -13.88
N ARG A 245 8.02 -3.19 -14.24
CA ARG A 245 9.04 -2.35 -14.89
C ARG A 245 8.85 -0.91 -14.46
N VAL A 246 9.93 -0.17 -14.27
CA VAL A 246 9.88 1.23 -13.83
C VAL A 246 10.73 2.11 -14.75
N LYS A 247 10.30 3.32 -15.05
CA LYS A 247 11.07 4.32 -15.82
C LYS A 247 11.22 5.60 -15.01
N ALA A 248 12.34 6.29 -15.19
CA ALA A 248 12.54 7.64 -14.68
C ALA A 248 12.01 8.69 -15.67
N CYS A 249 11.41 9.75 -15.16
CA CYS A 249 10.96 10.90 -15.92
C CYS A 249 11.63 12.16 -15.38
N ASN A 250 12.08 13.04 -16.27
CA ASN A 250 12.33 14.43 -15.91
C ASN A 250 11.24 15.32 -16.51
N LYS A 251 11.34 16.64 -16.29
CA LYS A 251 10.35 17.62 -16.74
C LYS A 251 10.11 17.68 -18.25
N ALA A 252 11.04 17.17 -19.06
CA ALA A 252 10.95 17.21 -20.52
C ALA A 252 10.66 15.85 -21.16
N VAL A 253 11.16 14.75 -20.58
CA VAL A 253 11.14 13.43 -21.23
C VAL A 253 11.16 12.27 -20.23
N SER A 254 10.49 11.17 -20.59
CA SER A 254 10.66 9.87 -19.94
C SER A 254 11.86 9.13 -20.52
N GLY A 255 12.68 8.53 -19.65
CA GLY A 255 13.67 7.54 -20.04
C GLY A 255 13.05 6.21 -20.47
N GLU A 256 13.91 5.26 -20.81
CA GLU A 256 13.50 3.88 -21.07
C GLU A 256 13.04 3.18 -19.77
N PHE A 257 12.27 2.11 -19.92
CA PHE A 257 11.92 1.24 -18.80
C PHE A 257 13.13 0.40 -18.37
N SER A 258 13.19 0.10 -17.08
CA SER A 258 14.03 -0.96 -16.52
C SER A 258 13.81 -2.27 -17.28
N GLU A 259 14.82 -3.15 -17.24
CA GLU A 259 14.59 -4.56 -17.52
C GLU A 259 13.41 -5.07 -16.66
N PRO A 260 12.43 -5.76 -17.26
CA PRO A 260 11.24 -6.18 -16.54
C PRO A 260 11.56 -7.35 -15.60
N VAL A 261 11.21 -7.20 -14.33
CA VAL A 261 11.39 -8.26 -13.33
C VAL A 261 10.08 -9.01 -13.09
N THR A 262 10.19 -10.29 -12.76
CA THR A 262 9.06 -11.14 -12.40
C THR A 262 9.17 -11.54 -10.93
N LEU A 263 8.17 -11.20 -10.11
CA LEU A 263 8.08 -11.67 -8.73
C LEU A 263 6.99 -12.76 -8.63
N GLU A 264 7.24 -13.78 -7.82
CA GLU A 264 6.22 -14.75 -7.44
C GLU A 264 5.30 -14.13 -6.39
N THR A 265 3.99 -14.25 -6.59
CA THR A 265 2.96 -13.79 -5.66
C THR A 265 2.36 -14.99 -4.93
N PRO A 266 2.69 -15.21 -3.63
CA PRO A 266 2.22 -16.36 -2.86
C PRO A 266 0.72 -16.22 -2.57
N ALA A 267 -0.07 -16.73 -3.51
CA ALA A 267 -1.52 -16.73 -3.48
C ALA A 267 -2.07 -17.94 -2.73
N PHE A 268 -2.77 -17.74 -1.62
CA PHE A 268 -3.67 -18.76 -1.10
C PHE A 268 -5.11 -18.54 -1.57
N MET A 269 -5.38 -18.98 -2.81
CA MET A 269 -6.75 -19.07 -3.31
C MET A 269 -7.26 -20.50 -3.28
N PHE A 270 -8.51 -20.67 -2.84
CA PHE A 270 -9.25 -21.92 -2.88
C PHE A 270 -10.67 -21.65 -3.37
N ARG A 271 -11.30 -22.64 -3.99
CA ARG A 271 -12.74 -22.63 -4.29
C ARG A 271 -13.48 -23.52 -3.33
N LEU A 272 -14.79 -23.38 -3.26
CA LEU A 272 -15.63 -24.24 -2.43
C LEU A 272 -15.91 -25.57 -3.16
N ASP A 273 -15.51 -26.69 -2.55
CA ASP A 273 -15.72 -28.03 -3.08
C ASP A 273 -17.17 -28.47 -2.85
N ALA A 274 -18.03 -28.18 -3.83
CA ALA A 274 -19.44 -28.59 -3.87
C ALA A 274 -19.67 -30.13 -3.86
N SER A 275 -18.62 -30.95 -3.99
CA SER A 275 -18.71 -32.39 -3.74
C SER A 275 -18.77 -32.72 -2.24
N THR A 276 -18.25 -31.83 -1.39
CA THR A 276 -18.29 -31.95 0.08
C THR A 276 -19.49 -31.27 0.73
N SER A 277 -20.19 -30.37 0.02
CA SER A 277 -21.21 -29.52 0.62
C SER A 277 -22.41 -30.29 1.17
N HIS A 278 -22.98 -29.76 2.26
CA HIS A 278 -24.28 -30.21 2.75
C HIS A 278 -25.38 -29.95 1.70
N GLN A 279 -26.35 -30.87 1.58
CA GLN A 279 -27.42 -30.81 0.57
C GLN A 279 -28.30 -29.53 0.60
N ASN A 280 -28.33 -28.82 1.72
CA ASN A 280 -29.05 -27.54 1.89
C ASN A 280 -28.13 -26.32 1.74
N LEU A 281 -26.95 -26.48 1.15
CA LEU A 281 -26.08 -25.39 0.77
C LEU A 281 -26.02 -25.30 -0.75
N ARG A 282 -26.37 -24.13 -1.27
CA ARG A 282 -26.04 -23.74 -2.65
C ARG A 282 -24.60 -23.21 -2.63
N VAL A 283 -23.76 -23.78 -3.47
CA VAL A 283 -22.33 -23.45 -3.56
C VAL A 283 -22.01 -23.05 -4.99
N ASP A 284 -21.53 -21.82 -5.16
CA ASP A 284 -20.83 -21.38 -6.37
C ASP A 284 -19.30 -21.32 -6.04
N ASP A 285 -18.43 -21.06 -7.02
CA ASP A 285 -16.97 -21.24 -6.87
C ASP A 285 -16.35 -20.53 -5.64
N LEU A 286 -16.86 -19.35 -5.26
CA LEU A 286 -16.35 -18.51 -4.15
C LEU A 286 -17.43 -18.08 -3.15
N SER A 287 -18.65 -18.61 -3.22
CA SER A 287 -19.76 -18.22 -2.35
C SER A 287 -20.64 -19.41 -1.94
N VAL A 288 -21.22 -19.32 -0.75
CA VAL A 288 -22.14 -20.33 -0.21
C VAL A 288 -23.35 -19.67 0.41
N GLU A 289 -24.52 -20.16 0.05
CA GLU A 289 -25.83 -19.70 0.51
C GLU A 289 -26.63 -20.88 1.07
N TRP A 290 -27.49 -20.63 2.06
CA TRP A 290 -28.41 -21.64 2.55
C TRP A 290 -29.65 -21.78 1.64
N ASP A 291 -29.93 -22.99 1.18
CA ASP A 291 -31.10 -23.32 0.35
C ASP A 291 -32.16 -24.08 1.15
N ALA A 292 -33.29 -23.42 1.40
CA ALA A 292 -34.48 -23.99 2.03
C ALA A 292 -35.03 -25.24 1.31
N MET A 293 -34.81 -25.35 -0.01
CA MET A 293 -35.31 -26.46 -0.84
C MET A 293 -34.37 -27.67 -0.88
N GLY A 294 -33.17 -27.58 -0.29
CA GLY A 294 -32.25 -28.71 -0.14
C GLY A 294 -31.75 -29.28 -1.45
N GLY A 295 -31.47 -28.44 -2.46
CA GLY A 295 -30.93 -28.84 -3.76
C GLY A 295 -31.87 -29.65 -4.66
N LYS A 296 -33.08 -29.98 -4.19
CA LYS A 296 -34.04 -30.89 -4.85
C LYS A 296 -34.43 -30.48 -6.28
N VAL A 297 -34.29 -29.20 -6.62
CA VAL A 297 -34.59 -28.68 -7.97
C VAL A 297 -33.56 -29.13 -9.01
N GLN A 298 -32.30 -29.37 -8.63
CA GLN A 298 -31.25 -29.77 -9.58
C GLN A 298 -31.30 -31.27 -9.92
N ASP A 299 -31.54 -32.14 -8.92
CA ASP A 299 -31.67 -33.60 -9.15
C ASP A 299 -32.85 -33.97 -10.07
N ILE A 300 -33.92 -33.16 -10.05
CA ILE A 300 -35.08 -33.34 -10.95
C ILE A 300 -34.68 -33.04 -12.40
N LYS A 301 -33.97 -31.93 -12.66
CA LYS A 301 -33.47 -31.59 -14.00
C LYS A 301 -32.43 -32.59 -14.53
N ALA A 302 -31.60 -33.14 -13.65
CA ALA A 302 -30.67 -34.21 -14.03
C ALA A 302 -31.41 -35.48 -14.48
N ARG A 303 -32.45 -35.90 -13.74
CA ARG A 303 -33.28 -37.06 -14.09
C ARG A 303 -34.13 -36.89 -15.35
N GLU A 304 -34.59 -35.68 -15.66
CA GLU A 304 -35.33 -35.44 -16.92
C GLU A 304 -34.45 -35.60 -18.16
N LYS A 305 -33.15 -35.29 -18.07
CA LYS A 305 -32.22 -35.35 -19.21
C LYS A 305 -31.96 -36.79 -19.70
N ASP A 306 -31.98 -37.76 -18.80
CA ASP A 306 -31.85 -39.20 -19.13
C ASP A 306 -33.20 -39.87 -19.48
N GLY A 307 -34.30 -39.13 -19.42
CA GLY A 307 -35.67 -39.66 -19.48
C GLY A 307 -36.32 -39.77 -20.87
N LYS A 308 -35.60 -39.51 -21.98
CA LYS A 308 -36.22 -39.34 -23.31
C LYS A 308 -35.96 -40.51 -24.27
N GLY A 309 -36.78 -41.56 -24.16
CA GLY A 309 -36.79 -42.64 -25.16
C GLY A 309 -37.71 -43.81 -24.83
N ARG A 310 -39.02 -43.69 -25.14
CA ARG A 310 -39.94 -44.82 -25.32
C ARG A 310 -41.26 -44.39 -25.99
N THR A 311 -41.49 -44.87 -27.21
CA THR A 311 -42.78 -44.83 -27.92
C THR A 311 -43.33 -46.24 -28.07
N ALA A 312 -44.66 -46.39 -28.03
CA ALA A 312 -45.43 -47.63 -28.25
C ALA A 312 -45.25 -48.22 -29.68
N SER A 313 -45.64 -49.43 -30.08
CA SER A 313 -46.49 -50.55 -29.54
C SER A 313 -46.13 -51.86 -30.33
N PRO A 314 -46.86 -53.02 -30.35
CA PRO A 314 -48.12 -53.45 -29.70
C PRO A 314 -48.05 -54.80 -28.92
N VAL A 315 -48.57 -55.91 -29.48
CA VAL A 315 -48.97 -57.16 -28.78
C VAL A 315 -48.69 -58.44 -29.61
N ASN A 316 -48.13 -59.50 -29.00
CA ASN A 316 -48.54 -60.92 -29.15
C ASN A 316 -47.80 -61.86 -28.17
N SER A 317 -48.45 -62.96 -27.79
CA SER A 317 -48.10 -63.90 -26.68
C SER A 317 -47.26 -65.13 -27.13
N PRO A 318 -46.95 -66.16 -26.30
CA PRO A 318 -46.82 -66.28 -24.83
C PRO A 318 -45.53 -67.04 -24.32
N ALA A 319 -45.40 -67.14 -22.99
CA ALA A 319 -44.85 -68.28 -22.20
C ALA A 319 -43.38 -68.34 -21.68
N ARG A 320 -43.31 -68.49 -20.34
CA ARG A 320 -42.40 -69.33 -19.51
C ARG A 320 -40.95 -68.84 -19.20
N GLY A 321 -40.66 -68.67 -17.90
CA GLY A 321 -39.28 -68.70 -17.35
C GLY A 321 -38.98 -67.68 -16.24
N THR A 322 -38.65 -68.15 -15.04
CA THR A 322 -37.99 -67.41 -13.93
C THR A 322 -36.49 -67.16 -14.21
N PRO A 323 -35.70 -66.40 -13.41
CA PRO A 323 -36.01 -65.69 -12.15
C PRO A 323 -35.60 -64.18 -12.13
N SER A 324 -35.87 -63.49 -11.03
CA SER A 324 -35.51 -62.08 -10.80
C SER A 324 -34.00 -61.81 -10.75
N PRO A 325 -33.47 -60.83 -11.51
CA PRO A 325 -32.12 -60.30 -11.32
C PRO A 325 -32.04 -59.33 -10.12
N LYS A 326 -30.92 -59.39 -9.39
CA LYS A 326 -30.67 -58.66 -8.15
C LYS A 326 -30.67 -57.13 -8.36
N ARG A 327 -31.26 -56.39 -7.43
CA ARG A 327 -31.15 -54.92 -7.33
C ARG A 327 -29.70 -54.55 -6.99
N MET A 328 -28.93 -54.18 -8.00
CA MET A 328 -27.57 -53.63 -7.81
C MET A 328 -27.66 -52.28 -7.05
N PRO A 329 -26.75 -51.97 -6.12
CA PRO A 329 -26.69 -50.66 -5.49
C PRO A 329 -26.31 -49.59 -6.52
N SER A 330 -27.05 -48.48 -6.55
CA SER A 330 -26.67 -47.30 -7.34
C SER A 330 -25.34 -46.71 -6.87
N GLY A 331 -24.59 -46.11 -7.80
CA GLY A 331 -23.23 -45.62 -7.57
C GLY A 331 -23.05 -44.69 -6.36
N ARG A 332 -21.91 -44.82 -5.69
CA ARG A 332 -21.54 -44.06 -4.48
C ARG A 332 -21.16 -42.62 -4.80
N GLY A 333 -22.15 -41.75 -5.04
CA GLY A 333 -21.95 -40.30 -5.14
C GLY A 333 -22.01 -39.54 -3.80
N GLY A 334 -22.64 -40.12 -2.78
CA GLY A 334 -22.98 -39.42 -1.52
C GLY A 334 -22.08 -39.73 -0.32
N ARG A 335 -20.84 -40.22 -0.49
CA ARG A 335 -20.00 -40.66 0.64
C ARG A 335 -19.18 -39.53 1.29
N ASP A 336 -19.01 -38.40 0.60
CA ASP A 336 -18.10 -37.33 1.05
C ASP A 336 -18.79 -35.97 1.31
N ARG A 337 -20.12 -35.90 1.16
CA ARG A 337 -20.92 -34.74 1.54
C ARG A 337 -21.17 -34.68 3.04
N PHE A 338 -21.16 -33.47 3.61
CA PHE A 338 -21.68 -33.28 4.97
C PHE A 338 -23.19 -33.58 5.05
N THR A 339 -23.62 -34.06 6.21
CA THR A 339 -24.99 -34.54 6.47
C THR A 339 -25.46 -34.19 7.89
N ALA A 340 -26.74 -34.46 8.17
CA ALA A 340 -27.41 -34.14 9.43
C ALA A 340 -27.36 -32.63 9.73
N GLU A 341 -26.95 -32.22 10.93
CA GLU A 341 -26.89 -30.80 11.32
C GLU A 341 -25.57 -30.12 10.90
N SER A 342 -24.73 -30.78 10.09
CA SER A 342 -23.44 -30.23 9.64
C SER A 342 -23.61 -29.46 8.34
N TYR A 343 -24.17 -28.26 8.43
CA TYR A 343 -24.27 -27.31 7.31
C TYR A 343 -22.87 -26.76 6.99
N THR A 344 -22.08 -27.50 6.21
CA THR A 344 -20.67 -27.17 5.96
C THR A 344 -20.26 -27.53 4.52
N VAL A 345 -19.25 -26.82 4.01
CA VAL A 345 -18.52 -27.07 2.76
C VAL A 345 -17.02 -26.86 3.02
N LEU A 346 -16.16 -27.67 2.39
CA LEU A 346 -14.70 -27.49 2.44
C LEU A 346 -14.18 -26.73 1.22
N GLY A 347 -12.98 -26.15 1.34
CA GLY A 347 -12.19 -25.70 0.20
C GLY A 347 -11.62 -26.87 -0.62
N ASP A 348 -11.40 -26.65 -1.92
CA ASP A 348 -10.77 -27.63 -2.83
C ASP A 348 -9.26 -27.77 -2.60
N THR A 349 -8.61 -26.68 -2.21
CA THR A 349 -7.16 -26.57 -1.97
C THR A 349 -6.78 -27.00 -0.54
N LEU A 350 -5.67 -27.73 -0.43
CA LEU A 350 -5.09 -28.19 0.84
C LEU A 350 -4.07 -27.18 1.38
N ILE A 351 -3.93 -27.13 2.71
CA ILE A 351 -2.82 -26.46 3.39
C ILE A 351 -1.89 -27.55 3.95
N ASP A 352 -0.65 -27.60 3.49
CA ASP A 352 0.38 -28.57 3.91
C ASP A 352 1.73 -27.96 4.34
N GLY A 353 1.88 -26.63 4.28
CA GLY A 353 3.04 -25.88 4.75
C GLY A 353 2.85 -24.36 4.68
N GLY A 354 3.46 -23.61 5.59
CA GLY A 354 3.59 -22.14 5.52
C GLY A 354 2.42 -21.33 6.11
N GLU A 355 2.49 -20.01 5.93
CA GLU A 355 1.48 -19.04 6.38
C GLU A 355 0.51 -18.69 5.24
N HIS A 356 -0.79 -18.65 5.57
CA HIS A 356 -1.88 -18.43 4.61
C HIS A 356 -2.91 -17.47 5.19
N TYR A 357 -3.43 -16.56 4.36
CA TYR A 357 -4.48 -15.61 4.74
C TYR A 357 -5.59 -15.58 3.69
N TRP A 358 -6.85 -15.52 4.15
CA TRP A 358 -8.01 -15.28 3.29
C TRP A 358 -9.09 -14.49 4.02
N GLU A 359 -9.97 -13.85 3.27
CA GLU A 359 -11.08 -13.04 3.79
C GLU A 359 -12.44 -13.62 3.41
N VAL A 360 -13.40 -13.48 4.33
CA VAL A 360 -14.81 -13.80 4.09
C VAL A 360 -15.67 -12.57 4.40
N ARG A 361 -16.43 -12.13 3.39
CA ARG A 361 -17.53 -11.16 3.55
C ARG A 361 -18.85 -11.92 3.69
N TYR A 362 -19.79 -11.36 4.43
CA TYR A 362 -21.11 -11.93 4.66
C TYR A 362 -22.17 -10.82 4.60
N GLU A 363 -23.40 -11.17 4.25
CA GLU A 363 -24.48 -10.18 4.16
C GLU A 363 -24.98 -9.77 5.56
N PRO A 364 -25.29 -8.48 5.82
CA PRO A 364 -25.70 -8.01 7.16
C PRO A 364 -26.97 -8.67 7.72
N ASP A 365 -27.82 -9.25 6.86
CA ASP A 365 -29.00 -9.99 7.27
C ASP A 365 -28.72 -11.45 7.65
N SER A 366 -27.49 -11.94 7.46
CA SER A 366 -27.04 -13.28 7.85
C SER A 366 -27.32 -13.55 9.33
N LYS A 367 -28.00 -14.66 9.61
CA LYS A 367 -28.52 -14.97 10.94
C LYS A 367 -27.54 -15.75 11.81
N ALA A 368 -26.82 -16.69 11.22
CA ALA A 368 -25.64 -17.30 11.81
C ALA A 368 -24.75 -17.84 10.69
N PHE A 369 -23.46 -17.96 10.96
CA PHE A 369 -22.47 -18.64 10.12
C PHE A 369 -21.19 -18.90 10.91
N GLY A 370 -20.28 -19.67 10.34
CA GLY A 370 -18.94 -19.87 10.88
C GLY A 370 -17.92 -20.25 9.82
N LEU A 371 -16.66 -19.96 10.09
CA LEU A 371 -15.55 -20.13 9.16
C LEU A 371 -14.28 -20.54 9.90
N GLY A 372 -13.38 -21.24 9.21
CA GLY A 372 -12.05 -21.55 9.73
C GLY A 372 -11.37 -22.69 8.98
N VAL A 373 -10.63 -23.51 9.72
CA VAL A 373 -9.85 -24.64 9.18
C VAL A 373 -10.27 -25.96 9.79
N ALA A 374 -10.17 -27.03 9.00
CA ALA A 374 -10.46 -28.38 9.42
C ALA A 374 -9.46 -29.37 8.78
N TYR A 375 -9.15 -30.48 9.45
CA TYR A 375 -8.50 -31.58 8.76
C TYR A 375 -9.45 -32.16 7.70
N ARG A 376 -8.92 -32.60 6.55
CA ARG A 376 -9.74 -33.26 5.51
C ARG A 376 -10.38 -34.56 5.98
N SER A 377 -9.92 -35.10 7.11
CA SER A 377 -10.50 -36.23 7.84
C SER A 377 -11.65 -35.87 8.80
N LEU A 378 -12.10 -34.61 8.86
CA LEU A 378 -13.25 -34.20 9.67
C LEU A 378 -14.49 -35.06 9.33
N GLY A 379 -15.17 -35.58 10.35
CA GLY A 379 -16.32 -36.45 10.13
C GLY A 379 -17.44 -35.73 9.39
N ARG A 380 -18.01 -36.34 8.35
CA ARG A 380 -19.08 -35.75 7.52
C ARG A 380 -20.44 -35.56 8.24
N PHE A 381 -20.47 -35.77 9.54
CA PHE A 381 -21.60 -35.54 10.46
C PHE A 381 -21.18 -34.66 11.65
N GLU A 382 -19.93 -34.18 11.68
CA GLU A 382 -19.37 -33.33 12.73
C GLU A 382 -19.44 -31.85 12.34
N GLN A 383 -20.06 -31.03 13.18
CA GLN A 383 -20.05 -29.57 13.02
C GLN A 383 -18.68 -28.98 13.36
N LEU A 384 -18.30 -27.91 12.66
CA LEU A 384 -17.07 -27.17 12.92
C LEU A 384 -16.96 -26.73 14.39
N GLY A 385 -15.78 -26.93 14.96
CA GLY A 385 -15.44 -26.60 16.35
C GLY A 385 -15.91 -27.64 17.38
N LYS A 386 -16.73 -28.66 17.02
CA LYS A 386 -17.12 -29.73 17.96
C LYS A 386 -16.03 -30.77 18.19
N THR A 387 -15.11 -30.98 17.24
CA THR A 387 -14.03 -31.97 17.39
C THR A 387 -12.65 -31.32 17.33
N ALA A 388 -11.62 -32.08 17.72
CA ALA A 388 -10.23 -31.63 17.64
C ALA A 388 -9.72 -31.51 16.19
N ALA A 389 -10.54 -31.90 15.20
CA ALA A 389 -10.23 -31.82 13.79
C ALA A 389 -10.71 -30.54 13.11
N SER A 390 -11.20 -29.55 13.87
CA SER A 390 -11.56 -28.24 13.34
C SER A 390 -11.37 -27.10 14.34
N TRP A 391 -11.08 -25.92 13.80
CA TRP A 391 -10.99 -24.64 14.49
C TRP A 391 -11.83 -23.66 13.70
N CYS A 392 -12.83 -23.04 14.31
CA CYS A 392 -13.66 -22.05 13.65
C CYS A 392 -14.00 -20.87 14.55
N VAL A 393 -14.34 -19.76 13.92
CA VAL A 393 -15.07 -18.67 14.54
C VAL A 393 -16.52 -18.76 14.06
N TYR A 394 -17.46 -18.52 14.97
CA TYR A 394 -18.89 -18.61 14.73
C TYR A 394 -19.55 -17.29 15.11
N VAL A 395 -20.27 -16.71 14.16
CA VAL A 395 -21.10 -15.52 14.32
C VAL A 395 -22.55 -15.98 14.43
N ASN A 396 -23.27 -15.48 15.43
CA ASN A 396 -24.71 -15.65 15.53
C ASN A 396 -25.34 -14.27 15.82
N ASN A 397 -26.28 -13.88 14.96
CA ASN A 397 -27.03 -12.63 14.97
C ASN A 397 -28.53 -12.89 15.25
N TRP A 398 -28.91 -14.13 15.59
CA TRP A 398 -30.28 -14.48 15.93
C TRP A 398 -30.61 -14.05 17.37
N LEU A 399 -31.44 -13.01 17.50
CA LEU A 399 -31.91 -12.36 18.74
C LEU A 399 -30.84 -11.63 19.57
N GLN A 400 -29.62 -12.18 19.70
CA GLN A 400 -28.48 -11.52 20.32
C GLN A 400 -27.21 -11.78 19.50
N VAL A 401 -26.46 -10.72 19.21
CA VAL A 401 -25.16 -10.82 18.56
C VAL A 401 -24.18 -11.54 19.49
N SER A 402 -23.57 -12.61 18.99
CA SER A 402 -22.51 -13.34 19.68
C SER A 402 -21.43 -13.77 18.70
N PHE A 403 -20.18 -13.54 19.09
CA PHE A 403 -18.99 -13.85 18.31
C PHE A 403 -18.16 -14.85 19.11
N THR A 404 -17.92 -16.04 18.58
CA THR A 404 -17.45 -17.17 19.40
C THR A 404 -16.38 -17.99 18.67
N ALA A 405 -15.19 -18.10 19.26
CA ALA A 405 -14.18 -19.07 18.82
C ALA A 405 -14.52 -20.47 19.36
N LYS A 406 -14.46 -21.50 18.51
CA LYS A 406 -14.81 -22.89 18.83
C LYS A 406 -13.73 -23.89 18.39
N HIS A 407 -13.39 -24.83 19.27
CA HIS A 407 -12.48 -25.95 19.00
C HIS A 407 -12.70 -27.07 20.02
N ALA A 408 -12.67 -28.34 19.60
CA ALA A 408 -12.77 -29.51 20.48
C ALA A 408 -13.92 -29.44 21.51
N ASN A 409 -15.11 -29.01 21.06
CA ASN A 409 -16.32 -28.81 21.86
C ASN A 409 -16.19 -27.74 22.98
N LYS A 410 -15.15 -26.91 22.93
CA LYS A 410 -14.99 -25.72 23.77
C LYS A 410 -15.37 -24.48 22.96
N ALA A 411 -15.98 -23.51 23.63
CA ALA A 411 -16.39 -22.24 23.04
C ALA A 411 -15.90 -21.09 23.93
N LYS A 412 -15.38 -20.03 23.31
CA LYS A 412 -15.02 -18.77 23.97
C LYS A 412 -15.68 -17.62 23.24
N VAL A 413 -16.53 -16.86 23.94
CA VAL A 413 -17.08 -15.60 23.43
C VAL A 413 -15.96 -14.58 23.30
N LEU A 414 -15.99 -13.79 22.23
CA LEU A 414 -15.03 -12.76 21.91
C LEU A 414 -15.64 -11.40 22.24
N ASP A 415 -14.94 -10.58 23.03
CA ASP A 415 -15.42 -9.29 23.52
C ASP A 415 -15.37 -8.16 22.47
N THR A 416 -15.03 -8.51 21.23
CA THR A 416 -14.95 -7.58 20.08
C THR A 416 -16.27 -7.56 19.30
N PRO A 417 -16.69 -6.39 18.77
CA PRO A 417 -17.82 -6.34 17.82
C PRO A 417 -17.51 -7.18 16.57
N VAL A 418 -18.55 -7.74 15.94
CA VAL A 418 -18.39 -8.51 14.70
C VAL A 418 -18.09 -7.52 13.55
N PRO A 419 -16.98 -7.70 12.81
CA PRO A 419 -16.62 -6.84 11.68
C PRO A 419 -17.26 -7.32 10.37
N ASP A 420 -17.60 -6.39 9.47
CA ASP A 420 -18.24 -6.66 8.16
C ASP A 420 -17.40 -7.53 7.19
N CYS A 421 -16.12 -7.73 7.50
CA CYS A 421 -15.22 -8.68 6.83
C CYS A 421 -14.39 -9.42 7.87
N LEU A 422 -14.27 -10.74 7.71
CA LEU A 422 -13.52 -11.61 8.61
C LEU A 422 -12.31 -12.21 7.89
N GLY A 423 -11.13 -11.73 8.23
CA GLY A 423 -9.87 -12.35 7.85
C GLY A 423 -9.59 -13.62 8.67
N VAL A 424 -9.06 -14.66 8.04
CA VAL A 424 -8.54 -15.87 8.69
C VAL A 424 -7.08 -16.02 8.30
N HIS A 425 -6.21 -15.96 9.30
CA HIS A 425 -4.80 -16.34 9.18
C HIS A 425 -4.61 -17.78 9.67
N CYS A 426 -3.82 -18.56 8.95
CA CYS A 426 -3.44 -19.94 9.27
C CYS A 426 -1.93 -20.09 9.08
N ASP A 427 -1.21 -20.29 10.19
CA ASP A 427 0.21 -20.64 10.20
C ASP A 427 0.36 -22.17 10.38
N PHE A 428 1.01 -22.82 9.41
CA PHE A 428 1.28 -24.26 9.40
C PHE A 428 2.81 -24.53 9.31
N HIS A 429 3.51 -24.30 10.42
CA HIS A 429 4.91 -24.73 10.59
C HIS A 429 5.03 -26.27 10.59
N GLN A 430 5.85 -26.80 9.69
CA GLN A 430 6.05 -28.25 9.54
C GLN A 430 7.28 -28.73 10.34
N GLY A 431 7.04 -29.25 11.56
CA GLY A 431 8.03 -30.03 12.30
C GLY A 431 8.35 -29.52 13.71
N ASP A 432 7.80 -30.20 14.71
CA ASP A 432 8.36 -30.28 16.06
C ASP A 432 8.87 -31.72 16.25
N PRO A 433 10.09 -31.96 16.76
CA PRO A 433 10.59 -33.31 16.98
C PRO A 433 9.77 -34.03 18.06
N GLU A 434 9.55 -35.33 17.84
CA GLU A 434 8.70 -36.21 18.66
C GLU A 434 8.92 -36.02 20.18
N PRO A 435 7.91 -35.54 20.95
CA PRO A 435 8.06 -35.37 22.38
C PRO A 435 8.06 -36.74 23.09
N PRO A 436 8.80 -36.88 24.21
CA PRO A 436 8.89 -38.15 24.93
C PRO A 436 7.52 -38.67 25.37
N LEU A 437 7.38 -40.00 25.43
CA LEU A 437 6.17 -40.81 25.59
C LEU A 437 5.34 -40.61 26.90
N THR A 438 5.41 -39.45 27.54
CA THR A 438 4.70 -39.10 28.79
C THR A 438 3.98 -37.75 28.75
N SER A 439 3.73 -37.15 27.59
CA SER A 439 2.85 -35.98 27.44
C SER A 439 2.10 -35.96 26.11
N PRO A 440 0.79 -35.61 26.07
CA PRO A 440 0.06 -35.49 24.82
C PRO A 440 0.53 -34.25 24.04
N ALA A 441 1.17 -34.48 22.90
CA ALA A 441 1.57 -33.42 21.97
C ALA A 441 0.34 -32.72 21.36
N THR A 442 0.36 -31.38 21.28
CA THR A 442 -0.64 -30.60 20.55
C THR A 442 0.05 -29.62 19.60
N PRO A 443 -0.17 -29.70 18.28
CA PRO A 443 0.34 -28.71 17.33
C PRO A 443 -0.31 -27.33 17.56
N VAL A 444 0.47 -26.27 17.38
CA VAL A 444 0.06 -24.89 17.66
C VAL A 444 -0.61 -24.27 16.43
N HIS A 445 -1.89 -24.59 16.23
CA HIS A 445 -2.72 -23.90 15.22
C HIS A 445 -3.21 -22.55 15.76
N ARG A 446 -2.68 -21.43 15.25
CA ARG A 446 -3.13 -20.08 15.61
C ARG A 446 -4.07 -19.54 14.54
N LEU A 447 -5.34 -19.35 14.91
CA LEU A 447 -6.36 -18.71 14.08
C LEU A 447 -6.68 -17.33 14.66
N SER A 448 -6.35 -16.27 13.92
CA SER A 448 -6.64 -14.88 14.31
C SER A 448 -7.62 -14.24 13.35
N ALA A 449 -8.66 -13.59 13.90
CA ALA A 449 -9.52 -12.70 13.15
C ALA A 449 -8.95 -11.27 13.20
N GLN A 450 -8.85 -10.62 12.04
CA GLN A 450 -8.41 -9.23 11.92
C GLN A 450 -9.54 -8.36 11.35
N THR A 451 -9.58 -7.09 11.75
CA THR A 451 -10.49 -6.08 11.17
C THR A 451 -9.71 -5.22 10.17
N PRO A 452 -10.26 -4.85 9.00
CA PRO A 452 -9.48 -4.18 7.94
C PRO A 452 -8.89 -2.80 8.27
N LEU A 453 -9.23 -2.21 9.43
CA LEU A 453 -8.85 -0.84 9.80
C LEU A 453 -7.86 -0.75 10.97
N THR A 454 -7.53 -1.87 11.62
CA THR A 454 -6.55 -1.90 12.72
C THR A 454 -5.69 -3.15 12.61
N GLY A 455 -4.48 -3.02 12.07
CA GLY A 455 -3.50 -4.10 11.87
C GLY A 455 -2.87 -4.68 13.15
N ALA A 456 -3.65 -4.79 14.23
CA ALA A 456 -3.27 -5.43 15.48
C ALA A 456 -4.05 -6.74 15.64
N PRO A 457 -3.41 -7.92 15.51
CA PRO A 457 -4.12 -9.19 15.62
C PRO A 457 -4.56 -9.47 17.06
N VAL A 458 -5.81 -9.91 17.26
CA VAL A 458 -6.31 -10.38 18.56
C VAL A 458 -5.89 -11.85 18.76
N PRO A 459 -5.01 -12.19 19.71
CA PRO A 459 -4.48 -13.55 19.82
C PRO A 459 -5.47 -14.50 20.53
N LEU A 460 -5.88 -15.56 19.84
CA LEU A 460 -6.73 -16.62 20.40
C LEU A 460 -5.89 -17.83 20.86
N ALA A 461 -5.19 -17.68 22.00
CA ALA A 461 -4.47 -18.79 22.63
C ALA A 461 -5.40 -19.62 23.53
N LEU A 462 -5.57 -20.91 23.21
CA LEU A 462 -6.36 -21.89 24.00
C LEU A 462 -5.44 -22.93 24.66
N HIS A 463 -4.90 -22.64 25.85
CA HIS A 463 -4.07 -23.57 26.62
C HIS A 463 -4.80 -24.12 27.86
N PRO A 464 -4.66 -25.43 28.19
CA PRO A 464 -4.83 -25.92 29.56
C PRO A 464 -3.52 -25.72 30.35
N ARG A 465 -3.57 -25.18 31.57
CA ARG A 465 -2.39 -25.04 32.45
C ARG A 465 -2.19 -26.31 33.33
N PRO A 466 -0.94 -26.77 33.54
CA PRO A 466 -0.62 -27.79 34.55
C PRO A 466 -0.63 -27.22 35.98
N PRO A 467 -0.68 -28.06 37.03
CA PRO A 467 -0.68 -27.60 38.42
C PRO A 467 0.67 -26.99 38.84
N VAL A 468 0.61 -25.94 39.65
CA VAL A 468 1.79 -25.21 40.15
C VAL A 468 2.38 -25.91 41.37
N LEU A 469 3.66 -26.29 41.29
CA LEU A 469 4.45 -26.67 42.47
C LEU A 469 4.83 -25.41 43.27
N LEU A 470 4.53 -25.42 44.56
CA LEU A 470 4.84 -24.33 45.49
C LEU A 470 6.34 -24.21 45.75
N GLN A 471 6.91 -23.04 45.44
CA GLN A 471 8.10 -22.52 46.13
C GLN A 471 7.85 -21.07 46.57
N ARG A 472 8.31 -20.74 47.78
CA ARG A 472 8.15 -19.43 48.44
C ARG A 472 9.34 -18.51 48.19
N PRO A 473 9.21 -17.18 48.41
CA PRO A 473 10.02 -16.18 47.72
C PRO A 473 11.25 -15.71 48.51
N HIS A 474 12.16 -15.03 47.81
CA HIS A 474 13.03 -14.03 48.40
C HIS A 474 12.86 -12.67 47.72
N GLN A 475 12.87 -11.62 48.54
CA GLN A 475 12.65 -10.22 48.15
C GLN A 475 13.94 -9.55 47.70
N THR A 476 13.84 -8.54 46.83
CA THR A 476 14.50 -7.24 47.04
C THR A 476 13.81 -6.18 46.19
N ALA A 477 13.93 -4.90 46.58
CA ALA A 477 13.06 -3.82 46.11
C ALA A 477 13.85 -2.61 45.59
N SER A 478 13.24 -1.87 44.64
CA SER A 478 13.32 -0.41 44.40
C SER A 478 12.76 -0.08 42.99
N ALA A 479 12.30 1.13 42.62
CA ALA A 479 11.51 2.17 43.29
C ALA A 479 11.21 3.29 42.25
N HIS A 480 9.95 3.77 42.15
CA HIS A 480 9.51 5.02 41.44
C HIS A 480 9.70 5.10 39.89
N LEU A 481 8.88 5.80 39.09
CA LEU A 481 7.60 6.52 39.33
C LEU A 481 6.76 6.67 38.02
N GLN A 482 5.43 6.52 38.15
CA GLN A 482 4.31 7.11 37.38
C GLN A 482 4.23 7.11 35.82
N GLY A 483 3.15 6.47 35.34
CA GLY A 483 2.48 6.71 34.05
C GLY A 483 1.19 5.87 33.98
N GLN A 484 0.02 6.48 33.74
CA GLN A 484 -1.29 5.81 33.90
C GLN A 484 -1.57 4.76 32.80
N VAL A 485 -2.12 3.60 33.20
CA VAL A 485 -2.77 2.63 32.29
C VAL A 485 -4.10 2.20 32.92
N HIS A 486 -5.18 2.19 32.15
CA HIS A 486 -6.49 1.73 32.60
C HIS A 486 -6.50 0.21 32.86
N THR A 487 -7.03 -0.18 34.01
CA THR A 487 -7.23 -1.58 34.42
C THR A 487 -8.31 -2.28 33.60
N ALA A 488 -7.97 -3.43 33.01
CA ALA A 488 -8.93 -4.45 32.59
C ALA A 488 -8.88 -5.63 33.59
N ALA A 489 -10.05 -6.10 34.04
CA ALA A 489 -10.14 -7.07 35.13
C ALA A 489 -9.94 -8.52 34.65
N ALA A 490 -9.16 -9.30 35.39
CA ALA A 490 -9.06 -10.75 35.22
C ALA A 490 -10.00 -11.46 36.20
N ALA A 491 -11.08 -12.07 35.69
CA ALA A 491 -11.96 -12.91 36.48
C ALA A 491 -11.39 -14.35 36.59
N GLY A 492 -10.92 -14.73 37.77
CA GLY A 492 -10.54 -16.11 38.08
C GLY A 492 -11.67 -16.83 38.83
N PHE A 493 -12.01 -18.06 38.41
CA PHE A 493 -12.92 -18.92 39.15
C PHE A 493 -12.15 -19.79 40.16
N HIS A 494 -12.52 -19.68 41.44
CA HIS A 494 -12.23 -20.69 42.46
C HIS A 494 -13.47 -21.57 42.65
N GLY A 495 -13.25 -22.87 42.87
CA GLY A 495 -14.29 -23.81 43.27
C GLY A 495 -13.65 -24.98 44.03
N GLU A 496 -13.97 -25.10 45.32
CA GLU A 496 -13.45 -26.17 46.18
C GLU A 496 -14.12 -27.52 45.86
N ALA A 497 -13.35 -28.60 45.94
CA ALA A 497 -13.87 -29.96 45.84
C ALA A 497 -13.96 -30.61 47.23
N SER A 498 -15.16 -31.03 47.63
CA SER A 498 -15.37 -31.83 48.84
C SER A 498 -15.17 -33.33 48.54
N SER A 499 -14.73 -34.08 49.55
CA SER A 499 -14.25 -35.45 49.44
C SER A 499 -15.35 -36.52 49.47
N ALA A 500 -15.15 -37.62 48.74
CA ALA A 500 -15.58 -38.96 49.15
C ALA A 500 -14.65 -40.03 48.54
N ALA A 501 -14.30 -41.07 49.31
CA ALA A 501 -13.32 -42.09 48.92
C ALA A 501 -13.83 -43.53 49.05
N ARG A 502 -13.33 -44.42 48.17
CA ARG A 502 -13.22 -45.90 48.21
C ARG A 502 -12.51 -46.29 46.90
N GLY A 503 -11.45 -47.12 46.82
CA GLY A 503 -11.23 -48.45 47.40
C GLY A 503 -11.65 -49.51 46.36
N GLU A 504 -10.87 -50.50 45.91
CA GLU A 504 -9.60 -51.09 46.37
C GLU A 504 -8.80 -51.79 45.21
N SER A 505 -7.50 -52.09 45.43
CA SER A 505 -6.65 -53.21 44.91
C SER A 505 -6.71 -53.70 43.43
N GLY A 506 -5.61 -54.15 42.76
CA GLY A 506 -4.18 -54.24 43.13
C GLY A 506 -3.39 -55.27 42.26
N ARG A 507 -2.04 -55.19 42.26
CA ARG A 507 -1.05 -56.09 41.57
C ARG A 507 -1.07 -56.06 40.01
N GLY A 508 0.01 -56.28 39.25
CA GLY A 508 1.45 -56.41 39.53
C GLY A 508 2.25 -57.09 38.37
N VAL A 509 3.55 -56.79 38.23
CA VAL A 509 4.59 -57.51 37.42
C VAL A 509 4.76 -57.14 35.92
N ARG A 510 6.02 -57.28 35.43
CA ARG A 510 6.59 -56.86 34.12
C ARG A 510 6.81 -58.03 33.13
N ALA A 511 6.73 -57.69 31.84
CA ALA A 511 7.56 -58.14 30.69
C ALA A 511 7.61 -59.62 30.22
N GLY A 512 7.44 -59.82 28.90
CA GLY A 512 7.76 -61.07 28.17
C GLY A 512 7.15 -61.16 26.75
N PHE A 513 8.00 -61.15 25.72
CA PHE A 513 7.73 -61.36 24.26
C PHE A 513 7.17 -62.78 23.94
N ALA A 514 6.56 -63.15 22.78
CA ALA A 514 6.17 -62.48 21.51
C ALA A 514 5.23 -63.39 20.64
N ALA A 515 4.69 -62.81 19.54
CA ALA A 515 4.07 -63.45 18.35
C ALA A 515 2.74 -64.24 18.56
N GLU A 516 1.79 -64.33 17.61
CA GLU A 516 1.68 -63.99 16.18
C GLU A 516 0.41 -63.12 15.90
N LEU A 517 0.44 -62.04 15.11
CA LEU A 517 0.49 -61.90 13.63
C LEU A 517 -0.91 -61.76 12.97
N SER A 518 -1.27 -60.52 12.62
CA SER A 518 -2.27 -60.19 11.57
C SER A 518 -1.82 -58.92 10.86
N VAL A 519 -1.59 -59.00 9.54
CA VAL A 519 -1.03 -57.90 8.73
C VAL A 519 -2.11 -56.89 8.33
N SER A 520 -1.80 -55.59 8.41
CA SER A 520 -2.53 -54.51 7.72
C SER A 520 -1.63 -53.27 7.53
N PRO A 521 -1.87 -52.44 6.50
CA PRO A 521 -0.87 -51.53 5.91
C PRO A 521 -0.65 -50.20 6.65
N PRO A 522 0.43 -49.45 6.36
CA PRO A 522 0.77 -48.20 7.06
C PRO A 522 -0.20 -47.06 6.75
N THR A 523 -0.58 -46.32 7.79
CA THR A 523 -1.43 -45.12 7.72
C THR A 523 -0.60 -43.86 7.43
N PRO A 524 -0.99 -43.00 6.46
CA PRO A 524 -0.35 -41.70 6.25
C PRO A 524 -0.88 -40.62 7.21
N SER A 525 -0.10 -39.55 7.35
CA SER A 525 -0.26 -38.41 8.27
C SER A 525 -1.45 -37.46 7.94
N PRO A 526 -1.95 -36.67 8.92
CA PRO A 526 -3.09 -35.77 8.74
C PRO A 526 -2.76 -34.50 7.94
N ARG A 527 -3.74 -33.97 7.19
CA ARG A 527 -3.63 -32.75 6.36
C ARG A 527 -4.84 -31.81 6.54
N CYS A 528 -4.61 -30.49 6.52
CA CYS A 528 -5.63 -29.45 6.67
C CYS A 528 -6.28 -29.01 5.35
N GLY A 529 -7.48 -28.46 5.45
CA GLY A 529 -8.23 -27.76 4.41
C GLY A 529 -9.16 -26.70 5.02
N VAL A 530 -9.63 -25.76 4.20
CA VAL A 530 -10.50 -24.67 4.66
C VAL A 530 -11.95 -25.16 4.83
N ALA A 531 -12.72 -24.58 5.73
CA ALA A 531 -14.13 -24.92 5.93
C ALA A 531 -15.01 -23.69 6.20
N ALA A 532 -16.18 -23.65 5.57
CA ALA A 532 -17.23 -22.66 5.78
C ALA A 532 -18.55 -23.35 6.13
N SER A 533 -19.30 -22.76 7.07
CA SER A 533 -20.62 -23.19 7.53
C SER A 533 -21.55 -22.00 7.61
N THR A 534 -22.83 -22.18 7.28
CA THR A 534 -23.91 -21.21 7.56
C THR A 534 -24.79 -21.78 8.66
#